data_AF-A0A1H6JTQ5-F1
#
_entry.id   AF-A0A1H6JTQ5-F1
#
_cell.length_a   1.000
_cell.length_b   1.000
_cell.length_c   1.000
_cell.angle_alpha   90.00
_cell.angle_beta   90.00
_cell.angle_gamma   90.00
#
_symmetry.space_group_name_H-M   'P 1'
#
loop_
_entity.id
_entity.type
_entity.pdbx_description
1 polymer ?
#
loop_
_entity_poly.entity_id
_entity_poly.type
_entity_poly.pdbx_seq_one_letter_code
_entity_poly.pdbx_strand_id
1 'polypeptide(L)'
;MCDQRFDWTYIFAAVEPATGAEFALVLPTVSTVTMSLFLTEFANTLAPDDHAVMVLDGAGWHGSAALAVPDNITLVPLPPYSPESNPVERIWLYLRERFLSLQVCPD
;
A
#
# COMPACT_ATOMS: atom_id res chain seq x y z
N MET A 1 -25.98 -10.63 -22.67
CA MET A 1 -24.83 -9.71 -22.54
C MET A 1 -24.55 -9.57 -21.05
N CYS A 2 -23.36 -9.89 -20.58
CA CYS A 2 -22.99 -9.68 -19.18
C CYS A 2 -22.70 -8.20 -18.95
N ASP A 3 -23.08 -7.66 -17.80
CA ASP A 3 -22.67 -6.31 -17.40
C ASP A 3 -21.13 -6.28 -17.23
N GLN A 4 -20.49 -5.27 -17.83
CA GLN A 4 -19.03 -5.07 -17.80
C GLN A 4 -18.64 -3.75 -17.13
N ARG A 5 -19.59 -3.08 -16.47
CA ARG A 5 -19.31 -1.87 -15.69
C ARG A 5 -18.66 -2.27 -14.36
N PHE A 6 -17.64 -1.54 -13.95
CA PHE A 6 -16.97 -1.73 -12.67
C PHE A 6 -16.48 -0.37 -12.16
N ASP A 7 -16.68 -0.14 -10.87
CA ASP A 7 -16.00 0.93 -10.13
C ASP A 7 -14.82 0.34 -9.38
N TRP A 8 -13.75 1.12 -9.26
CA TRP A 8 -12.51 0.66 -8.64
C TRP A 8 -11.79 1.84 -7.98
N THR A 9 -10.92 1.50 -7.04
CA THR A 9 -10.02 2.44 -6.38
C THR A 9 -8.75 1.70 -5.97
N TYR A 10 -7.70 2.44 -5.63
CA TYR A 10 -6.48 1.85 -5.07
C TYR A 10 -6.46 2.03 -3.56
N ILE A 11 -5.95 1.02 -2.86
CA ILE A 11 -5.67 1.09 -1.43
C ILE A 11 -4.17 0.93 -1.26
N PHE A 12 -3.56 1.86 -0.55
CA PHE A 12 -2.18 1.79 -0.08
C PHE A 12 -2.22 1.49 1.40
N ALA A 13 -1.38 0.58 1.88
CA ALA A 13 -1.33 0.26 3.30
C ALA A 13 0.08 -0.13 3.75
N ALA A 14 0.40 0.22 4.98
CA ALA A 14 1.56 -0.22 5.73
C ALA A 14 1.08 -0.82 7.06
N VAL A 15 1.75 -1.88 7.51
CA VAL A 15 1.44 -2.55 8.77
C VAL A 15 2.72 -2.89 9.50
N GLU A 16 2.76 -2.56 10.79
CA GLU A 16 3.81 -2.99 11.70
C GLU A 16 3.54 -4.44 12.15
N PRO A 17 4.38 -5.42 11.78
CA PRO A 17 4.10 -6.83 12.06
C PRO A 17 4.06 -7.19 13.55
N ALA A 18 4.80 -6.46 14.37
CA ALA A 18 4.97 -6.76 15.80
C ALA A 18 3.75 -6.35 16.63
N THR A 19 3.15 -5.20 16.31
CA THR A 19 2.07 -4.59 17.08
C THR A 19 0.72 -4.72 16.38
N GLY A 20 0.72 -4.89 15.05
CA GLY A 20 -0.47 -4.83 14.21
C GLY A 20 -0.91 -3.41 13.85
N ALA A 21 -0.17 -2.37 14.26
CA ALA A 21 -0.47 -0.99 13.92
C ALA A 21 -0.47 -0.80 12.40
N GLU A 22 -1.44 -0.04 11.91
CA GLU A 22 -1.69 0.13 10.49
C GLU A 22 -1.80 1.59 10.06
N PHE A 23 -1.47 1.84 8.80
CA PHE A 23 -1.73 3.09 8.12
C PHE A 23 -2.21 2.79 6.70
N ALA A 24 -3.28 3.42 6.25
CA ALA A 24 -3.82 3.19 4.91
C ALA A 24 -4.44 4.45 4.29
N LEU A 25 -4.32 4.55 2.98
CA LEU A 25 -5.00 5.56 2.16
C LEU A 25 -5.78 4.89 1.03
N VAL A 26 -6.96 5.41 0.73
CA VAL A 26 -7.73 5.08 -0.47
C VAL A 26 -7.53 6.20 -1.48
N LEU A 27 -6.92 5.89 -2.62
CA LEU A 27 -6.53 6.87 -3.62
C LEU A 27 -7.08 6.49 -5.00
N PRO A 28 -7.47 7.47 -5.84
CA PRO A 28 -8.09 7.21 -7.14
C PRO A 28 -7.10 6.69 -8.19
N THR A 29 -5.79 6.80 -7.95
CA THR A 29 -4.75 6.38 -8.91
C THR A 29 -3.53 5.78 -8.23
N VAL A 30 -2.80 4.94 -8.97
CA VAL A 30 -1.48 4.41 -8.57
C VAL A 30 -0.39 5.03 -9.43
N SER A 31 0.59 5.67 -8.79
CA SER A 31 1.70 6.35 -9.44
C SER A 31 2.82 6.66 -8.43
N THR A 32 3.99 7.10 -8.91
CA THR A 32 5.05 7.61 -8.04
C THR A 32 4.59 8.83 -7.23
N VAL A 33 3.69 9.66 -7.78
CA VAL A 33 3.13 10.83 -7.07
C VAL A 33 2.27 10.38 -5.89
N THR A 34 1.35 9.43 -6.12
CA THR A 34 0.49 8.92 -5.05
C THR A 34 1.25 8.09 -4.02
N MET A 35 2.33 7.40 -4.41
CA MET A 35 3.24 6.75 -3.46
C MET A 35 4.02 7.76 -2.61
N SER A 36 4.50 8.86 -3.20
CA SER A 36 5.18 9.94 -2.44
C SER A 36 4.23 10.58 -1.42
N LEU A 37 2.97 10.80 -1.81
CA LEU A 37 1.92 11.25 -0.90
C LEU A 37 1.73 10.26 0.25
N PHE A 38 1.58 8.97 -0.05
CA PHE A 38 1.42 7.93 0.97
C PHE A 38 2.59 7.93 1.97
N LEU A 39 3.84 8.00 1.49
CA LEU A 39 5.02 8.05 2.36
C LEU A 39 5.04 9.30 3.23
N THR A 40 4.67 10.46 2.65
CA THR A 40 4.61 11.73 3.39
C THR A 40 3.57 11.68 4.51
N GLU A 41 2.35 11.23 4.20
CA GLU A 41 1.29 11.12 5.19
C GLU A 41 1.63 10.09 6.27
N PHE A 42 2.24 8.96 5.89
CA PHE A 42 2.72 7.96 6.84
C PHE A 42 3.82 8.53 7.76
N ALA A 43 4.82 9.22 7.20
CA ALA A 43 5.90 9.84 7.98
C ALA A 43 5.37 10.82 9.04
N ASN A 44 4.31 11.55 8.72
CA ASN A 44 3.68 12.50 9.63
C ASN A 44 2.97 11.82 10.83
N THR A 45 2.71 10.51 10.76
CA THR A 45 2.14 9.75 11.88
C THR A 45 3.18 9.24 12.86
N LEU A 46 4.46 9.24 12.48
CA LEU A 46 5.56 8.75 13.32
C LEU A 46 5.87 9.76 14.42
N ALA A 47 6.32 9.27 15.59
CA ALA A 47 6.82 10.17 16.62
C ALA A 47 8.10 10.89 16.16
N PRO A 48 8.45 12.07 16.72
CA PRO A 48 9.59 12.86 16.26
C PRO A 48 10.94 12.12 16.22
N ASP A 49 11.14 11.14 17.11
CA ASP A 49 12.38 10.36 17.23
C ASP A 49 12.26 8.95 16.60
N ASP A 50 11.13 8.64 15.95
CA ASP A 50 10.92 7.34 15.30
C ASP A 50 11.47 7.34 13.87
N HIS A 51 12.09 6.22 13.50
CA HIS A 51 12.52 5.95 12.13
C HIS A 51 11.89 4.65 11.64
N ALA A 52 11.14 4.71 10.55
CA ALA A 52 10.49 3.54 9.99
C ALA A 52 11.37 2.85 8.94
N VAL A 53 11.50 1.53 9.05
CA VAL A 53 12.02 0.69 7.97
C VAL A 53 10.82 0.06 7.27
N MET A 54 10.51 0.57 6.09
CA MET A 54 9.38 0.10 5.30
C MET A 54 9.84 -0.94 4.30
N VAL A 55 9.25 -2.14 4.37
CA VAL A 55 9.50 -3.24 3.45
C VAL A 55 8.42 -3.24 2.36
N LEU A 56 8.82 -3.35 1.09
CA LEU A 56 7.92 -3.21 -0.05
C LEU A 56 8.31 -4.15 -1.20
N ASP A 57 7.36 -4.44 -2.09
CA ASP A 57 7.62 -5.24 -3.28
C ASP A 57 8.31 -4.44 -4.41
N GLY A 58 8.62 -5.13 -5.51
CA GLY A 58 9.28 -4.55 -6.68
C GLY A 58 8.39 -3.80 -7.65
N ALA A 59 7.23 -3.26 -7.23
CA ALA A 59 6.38 -2.49 -8.13
C ALA A 59 7.13 -1.28 -8.73
N GLY A 60 6.92 -1.01 -10.02
CA GLY A 60 7.74 -0.02 -10.75
C GLY A 60 7.70 1.40 -10.16
N TRP A 61 6.59 1.78 -9.51
CA TRP A 61 6.46 3.08 -8.85
C TRP A 61 7.19 3.17 -7.50
N HIS A 62 7.55 2.05 -6.89
CA HIS A 62 8.33 2.01 -5.65
C HIS A 62 9.83 2.30 -5.85
N GLY A 63 10.37 1.96 -7.01
CA GLY A 63 11.80 2.14 -7.33
C GLY A 63 12.11 3.36 -8.19
N SER A 64 11.14 4.26 -8.38
CA SER A 64 11.29 5.42 -9.25
C SER A 64 12.27 6.44 -8.66
N ALA A 65 13.19 6.96 -9.47
CA ALA A 65 14.11 8.03 -9.06
C ALA A 65 13.37 9.34 -8.71
N ALA A 66 12.10 9.48 -9.12
CA ALA A 66 11.25 10.61 -8.79
C ALA A 66 10.47 10.42 -7.47
N LEU A 67 10.64 9.29 -6.78
CA LEU A 67 9.97 9.02 -5.51
C LEU A 67 10.57 9.91 -4.41
N ALA A 68 9.72 10.70 -3.75
CA ALA A 68 10.13 11.48 -2.58
C ALA A 68 9.96 10.63 -1.32
N VAL A 69 11.09 10.23 -0.72
CA VAL A 69 11.11 9.46 0.53
C VAL A 69 11.45 10.42 1.68
N PRO A 70 10.57 10.55 2.69
CA PRO A 70 10.87 11.32 3.90
C PRO A 70 12.11 10.82 4.65
N ASP A 71 12.84 11.73 5.30
CA ASP A 71 14.14 11.43 5.95
C ASP A 71 14.03 10.39 7.08
N ASN A 72 12.86 10.28 7.72
CA ASN A 72 12.58 9.33 8.80
C ASN A 72 12.05 7.96 8.29
N ILE A 73 12.20 7.68 6.99
CA ILE A 73 11.82 6.41 6.38
C ILE A 73 12.99 5.84 5.58
N THR A 74 13.26 4.55 5.76
CA THR A 74 14.11 3.77 4.86
C THR A 74 13.28 2.74 4.13
N LEU A 75 13.36 2.74 2.80
CA LEU A 75 12.71 1.75 1.94
C LEU A 75 13.63 0.54 1.75
N VAL A 76 13.09 -0.66 1.98
CA VAL A 76 13.79 -1.94 1.78
C VAL A 76 12.99 -2.78 0.78
N PRO A 77 13.49 -2.96 -0.46
CA PRO A 77 12.82 -3.79 -1.44
C PRO A 77 12.94 -5.27 -1.07
N LEU A 78 11.84 -6.01 -1.21
CA LEU A 78 11.82 -7.45 -1.08
C LEU A 78 12.54 -8.14 -2.26
N PRO A 79 13.07 -9.35 -2.05
CA PRO A 79 13.45 -10.22 -3.15
C PRO A 79 12.29 -10.39 -4.15
N PRO A 80 12.59 -10.49 -5.45
CA PRO A 80 11.56 -10.75 -6.46
C PRO A 80 10.76 -12.02 -6.13
N TYR A 81 9.45 -11.96 -6.34
CA TYR A 81 8.53 -13.10 -6.18
C TYR A 81 8.43 -13.66 -4.74
N SER A 82 8.61 -12.83 -3.72
CA SER A 82 8.44 -13.21 -2.30
C SER A 82 7.24 -12.52 -1.62
N PRO A 83 6.00 -12.65 -2.13
CA PRO A 83 4.82 -11.99 -1.56
C PRO A 83 4.50 -12.45 -0.14
N GLU A 84 4.90 -13.67 0.26
CA GLU A 84 4.71 -14.21 1.60
C GLU A 84 5.45 -13.44 2.70
N SER A 85 6.44 -12.64 2.30
CA SER A 85 7.23 -11.79 3.19
C SER A 85 6.62 -10.39 3.38
N ASN A 86 5.59 -10.04 2.63
CA ASN A 86 4.85 -8.79 2.78
C ASN A 86 3.54 -9.04 3.58
N PRO A 87 3.43 -8.62 4.86
CA PRO A 87 2.24 -8.83 5.67
C PRO A 87 0.96 -8.29 5.04
N VAL A 88 1.07 -7.20 4.27
CA VAL A 88 -0.08 -6.54 3.65
C VAL A 88 -0.73 -7.44 2.60
N GLU A 89 0.00 -8.35 1.96
CA GLU A 89 -0.56 -9.31 0.98
C GLU A 89 -1.62 -10.23 1.58
N ARG A 90 -1.47 -10.61 2.86
CA ARG A 90 -2.50 -11.39 3.56
C ARG A 90 -3.77 -10.59 3.80
N ILE A 91 -3.64 -9.30 4.09
CA ILE A 91 -4.77 -8.38 4.25
C ILE A 91 -5.47 -8.20 2.91
N TRP A 92 -4.71 -8.00 1.83
CA TRP A 92 -5.27 -7.91 0.48
C TRP A 92 -6.05 -9.15 0.07
N LEU A 93 -5.52 -10.34 0.37
CA LEU A 93 -6.21 -11.60 0.12
C LEU A 93 -7.55 -11.63 0.87
N TYR A 94 -7.54 -11.34 2.18
CA TYR A 94 -8.74 -11.32 3.01
C TYR A 94 -9.80 -10.34 2.50
N LEU A 95 -9.40 -9.12 2.13
CA LEU A 95 -10.32 -8.09 1.64
C LEU A 95 -10.93 -8.48 0.29
N ARG A 96 -10.13 -9.02 -0.64
CA ARG A 96 -10.62 -9.48 -1.95
C ARG A 96 -11.61 -10.63 -1.81
N GLU A 97 -11.30 -11.64 -1.01
CA GLU A 97 -12.13 -12.83 -0.85
C GLU A 97 -13.50 -12.52 -0.22
N ARG A 98 -13.62 -11.45 0.57
CA ARG A 98 -14.81 -11.20 1.39
C ARG A 98 -15.59 -9.95 1.04
N PHE A 99 -14.91 -8.90 0.56
CA PHE A 99 -15.50 -7.56 0.52
C PHE A 99 -15.30 -6.81 -0.79
N LEU A 100 -14.19 -7.02 -1.51
CA LEU A 100 -13.81 -6.11 -2.60
C LEU A 100 -13.77 -6.75 -4.00
N SER A 101 -13.69 -8.08 -4.11
CA SER A 101 -13.64 -8.72 -5.44
C SER A 101 -15.03 -8.92 -6.02
N LEU A 102 -15.33 -8.19 -7.10
CA LEU A 102 -16.48 -8.41 -8.00
C LEU A 102 -17.84 -8.43 -7.27
N GLN A 103 -18.02 -7.54 -6.29
CA GLN A 103 -19.31 -7.33 -5.64
C GLN A 103 -20.28 -6.65 -6.61
N VAL A 104 -21.55 -7.04 -6.56
CA VAL A 104 -22.63 -6.36 -7.30
C VAL A 104 -23.02 -5.12 -6.50
N CYS A 105 -22.82 -3.94 -7.06
CA CYS A 105 -23.30 -2.71 -6.45
C CYS A 105 -24.83 -2.73 -6.36
N PRO A 106 -25.44 -2.38 -5.20
CA PRO A 106 -26.87 -2.18 -5.12
C PRO A 106 -27.31 -1.01 -6.03
N ASP A 107 -28.52 -1.13 -6.58
CA ASP A 107 -29.14 -0.14 -7.49
C ASP A 107 -29.37 1.24 -6.85
#